data_AF-A0A0P0Z971-F1
#
_entry.id   AF-A0A0P0Z971-F1
#
_cell.length_a   1.000
_cell.length_b   1.000
_cell.length_c   1.000
_cell.angle_alpha   90.00
_cell.angle_beta   90.00
_cell.angle_gamma   90.00
#
_symmetry.space_group_name_H-M   'P 1'
#
loop_
_entity.id
_entity.type
_entity.pdbx_description
1 polymer ?
#
loop_
_entity_poly.entity_id
_entity_poly.type
_entity_poly.pdbx_seq_one_letter_code
_entity_poly.pdbx_strand_id
1 'polypeptide(L)'
;MTKHTHSDAGLTKNQSLVMNALNRSDGPLSAYTILDQLRDKGFRAPLQVYRALDKLVDSGLVHRLESLNAFVACRHTHCGDDRTTTFMICETCGQVTEISDGVLADQLQELALDAGFALRKSIVELRGTCRECSAA
;
A
#
# COMPACT_ATOMS: atom_id res chain seq x y z
N MET A 1 8.35 -14.12 -10.02
CA MET A 1 7.72 -12.79 -10.12
C MET A 1 6.37 -12.93 -10.82
N THR A 2 5.37 -13.47 -10.12
CA THR A 2 4.03 -13.56 -10.68
C THR A 2 3.34 -12.21 -10.49
N LYS A 3 3.13 -11.48 -11.59
CA LYS A 3 2.19 -10.36 -11.64
C LYS A 3 0.80 -10.96 -11.47
N HIS A 4 0.17 -10.72 -10.33
CA HIS A 4 -1.20 -11.16 -10.10
C HIS A 4 -2.15 -9.98 -10.28
N THR A 5 -3.08 -10.17 -11.21
CA THR A 5 -4.10 -9.18 -11.59
C THR A 5 -5.25 -9.30 -10.60
N HIS A 6 -5.37 -8.34 -9.67
CA HIS A 6 -6.66 -8.08 -9.06
C HIS A 6 -7.65 -7.79 -10.18
N SER A 7 -8.85 -8.38 -10.14
CA SER A 7 -9.87 -8.15 -11.15
C SER A 7 -10.21 -6.65 -11.21
N ASP A 8 -9.66 -5.94 -12.19
CA ASP A 8 -9.96 -4.54 -12.53
C ASP A 8 -11.43 -4.33 -12.97
N ALA A 9 -12.23 -5.40 -13.02
CA ALA A 9 -13.64 -5.37 -13.40
C ALA A 9 -14.44 -4.52 -12.41
N GLY A 10 -14.66 -3.25 -12.76
CA GLY A 10 -15.46 -2.30 -12.00
C GLY A 10 -14.75 -0.98 -11.66
N LEU A 11 -13.46 -0.84 -11.95
CA LEU A 11 -12.76 0.43 -11.71
C LEU A 11 -13.23 1.52 -12.70
N THR A 12 -13.46 2.71 -12.17
CA THR A 12 -13.63 3.93 -12.99
C THR A 12 -12.32 4.29 -13.67
N LYS A 13 -12.39 5.10 -14.74
CA LYS A 13 -11.21 5.60 -15.47
C LYS A 13 -10.12 6.15 -14.55
N ASN A 14 -10.48 6.97 -13.56
CA ASN A 14 -9.50 7.59 -12.67
C ASN A 14 -8.87 6.57 -11.71
N GLN A 15 -9.66 5.62 -11.18
CA GLN A 15 -9.15 4.53 -10.35
C GLN A 15 -8.19 3.64 -11.14
N SER A 16 -8.55 3.25 -12.37
CA SER A 16 -7.66 2.46 -13.24
C SER A 16 -6.37 3.20 -13.55
N LEU A 17 -6.40 4.51 -13.80
CA LEU A 17 -5.20 5.30 -14.06
C LEU A 17 -4.26 5.36 -12.84
N VAL A 18 -4.81 5.61 -11.65
CA VAL A 18 -4.04 5.63 -10.40
C VAL A 18 -3.47 4.25 -10.07
N MET A 19 -4.29 3.21 -10.16
CA MET A 19 -3.87 1.81 -9.96
C MET A 19 -2.72 1.44 -10.88
N ASN A 20 -2.84 1.79 -12.17
CA ASN A 20 -1.79 1.57 -13.16
C ASN A 20 -0.49 2.33 -12.87
N ALA A 21 -0.57 3.54 -12.31
CA ALA A 21 0.62 4.29 -11.89
C ALA A 21 1.34 3.57 -10.75
N LEU A 22 0.59 3.11 -9.74
CA LEU A 22 1.13 2.35 -8.60
C LEU A 22 1.73 1.01 -9.03
N ASN A 23 1.05 0.24 -9.89
CA ASN A 23 1.53 -1.06 -10.37
C ASN A 23 2.81 -1.00 -11.21
N ARG A 24 3.13 0.15 -11.81
CA ARG A 24 4.34 0.36 -12.61
C ARG A 24 5.49 0.98 -11.82
N SER A 25 5.24 1.40 -10.58
CA SER A 25 6.25 2.03 -9.74
C SER A 25 7.10 0.97 -9.06
N ASP A 26 8.41 1.21 -8.98
CA ASP A 26 9.35 0.38 -8.23
C ASP A 26 9.25 0.62 -6.70
N GLY A 27 8.53 1.67 -6.29
CA GLY A 27 8.37 2.06 -4.90
C GLY A 27 7.06 2.81 -4.62
N PRO A 28 6.84 3.23 -3.36
CA PRO A 28 5.64 3.96 -2.97
C PRO A 28 5.56 5.32 -3.65
N LEU A 29 4.36 5.72 -4.07
CA LEU A 29 4.14 7.03 -4.69
C LEU A 29 3.34 7.94 -3.78
N SER A 30 3.77 9.19 -3.65
CA SER A 30 2.94 10.23 -3.03
C SER A 30 1.76 10.59 -3.95
N ALA A 31 0.68 11.12 -3.39
CA ALA A 31 -0.46 11.59 -4.18
C ALA A 31 -0.06 12.68 -5.19
N TYR A 32 0.93 13.51 -4.86
CA TYR A 32 1.45 14.55 -5.77
C TYR A 32 2.26 13.96 -6.91
N THR A 33 3.09 12.95 -6.64
CA THR A 33 3.82 12.22 -7.67
C THR A 33 2.85 11.56 -8.66
N ILE A 34 1.78 10.94 -8.15
CA ILE A 34 0.72 10.37 -8.98
C ILE A 34 0.02 11.45 -9.81
N LEU A 35 -0.32 12.60 -9.20
CA LEU A 35 -0.93 13.73 -9.91
C LEU A 35 -0.06 14.16 -11.08
N ASP A 36 1.23 14.38 -10.84
CA ASP A 36 2.16 14.86 -11.85
C ASP A 36 2.34 13.86 -13.00
N GLN A 37 2.41 12.55 -12.71
CA GLN A 37 2.43 11.50 -13.73
C GLN A 37 1.13 11.42 -14.57
N LEU A 38 0.00 11.85 -14.02
CA LEU A 38 -1.32 11.72 -14.65
C LEU A 38 -1.89 13.03 -15.21
N ARG A 39 -1.13 14.14 -15.18
CA ARG A 39 -1.56 15.45 -15.74
C ARG A 39 -2.02 15.33 -17.19
N ASP A 40 -1.21 14.67 -18.03
CA ASP A 40 -1.50 14.46 -19.45
C ASP A 40 -2.68 13.50 -19.69
N LYS A 41 -3.13 12.80 -18.65
CA LYS A 41 -4.30 11.92 -18.67
C LYS A 41 -5.57 12.60 -18.15
N GLY A 42 -5.51 13.90 -17.83
CA GLY A 42 -6.65 14.73 -17.46
C GLY A 42 -6.79 15.01 -15.96
N PHE A 43 -5.84 14.58 -15.12
CA PHE A 43 -5.81 14.99 -13.72
C PHE A 43 -5.32 16.43 -13.62
N ARG A 44 -6.01 17.25 -12.81
CA ARG A 44 -5.71 18.67 -12.63
C ARG A 44 -5.58 19.11 -11.18
N ALA A 45 -6.15 18.34 -10.25
CA ALA A 45 -6.16 18.68 -8.84
C ALA A 45 -5.82 17.47 -7.95
N PRO A 46 -5.10 17.66 -6.83
CA PRO A 46 -4.80 16.58 -5.88
C PRO A 46 -6.04 15.83 -5.41
N LEU A 47 -7.16 16.52 -5.21
CA LEU A 47 -8.42 15.92 -4.77
C LEU A 47 -8.93 14.80 -5.69
N GLN A 48 -8.65 14.86 -7.00
CA GLN A 48 -9.02 13.79 -7.92
C GLN A 48 -8.22 12.51 -7.67
N VAL A 49 -6.94 12.66 -7.29
CA VAL A 49 -6.07 11.53 -6.92
C VAL A 49 -6.52 10.94 -5.60
N TYR A 50 -6.74 11.76 -4.57
CA TYR A 50 -7.22 11.28 -3.26
C TYR A 50 -8.54 10.53 -3.37
N ARG A 51 -9.54 11.05 -4.12
CA ARG A 51 -10.80 10.32 -4.33
C ARG A 51 -10.65 8.95 -4.98
N ALA A 52 -9.69 8.82 -5.91
CA ALA A 52 -9.40 7.54 -6.54
C ALA A 52 -8.69 6.61 -5.55
N LEU A 53 -7.68 7.12 -4.83
CA LEU A 53 -6.93 6.38 -3.80
C LEU A 53 -7.85 5.89 -2.68
N ASP A 54 -8.72 6.74 -2.14
CA ASP A 54 -9.66 6.38 -1.07
C ASP A 54 -10.49 5.16 -1.48
N LYS A 55 -10.99 5.13 -2.72
CA LYS A 55 -11.77 3.98 -3.22
C LYS A 55 -10.95 2.72 -3.42
N LEU A 56 -9.68 2.87 -3.81
CA LEU A 56 -8.76 1.74 -3.96
C LEU A 56 -8.30 1.20 -2.59
N VAL A 57 -8.18 2.07 -1.59
CA VAL A 57 -7.90 1.69 -0.20
C VAL A 57 -9.11 1.00 0.42
N ASP A 58 -10.31 1.54 0.22
CA ASP A 58 -11.58 0.94 0.65
C ASP A 58 -11.74 -0.49 0.10
N SER A 59 -11.29 -0.74 -1.14
CA SER A 59 -11.38 -2.05 -1.79
C SER A 59 -10.19 -2.98 -1.51
N GLY A 60 -9.23 -2.57 -0.67
CA GLY A 60 -8.04 -3.35 -0.33
C GLY A 60 -7.06 -3.52 -1.49
N LEU A 61 -7.20 -2.72 -2.55
CA LEU A 61 -6.37 -2.76 -3.75
C LEU A 61 -5.09 -1.93 -3.61
N VAL A 62 -5.11 -0.95 -2.71
CA VAL A 62 -3.99 -0.04 -2.43
C VAL A 62 -3.84 0.09 -0.92
N HIS A 63 -2.60 0.13 -0.45
CA HIS A 63 -2.28 0.47 0.93
C HIS A 63 -1.67 1.86 1.02
N ARG A 64 -1.97 2.55 2.11
CA ARG A 64 -1.32 3.78 2.49
C ARG A 64 -0.20 3.45 3.49
N LEU A 65 0.98 4.00 3.21
CA LEU A 65 2.11 4.04 4.13
C LEU A 65 2.05 5.38 4.84
N GLU A 66 1.64 5.36 6.11
CA GLU A 66 1.38 6.59 6.87
C GLU A 66 2.67 7.34 7.14
N SER A 67 3.76 6.62 7.40
CA SER A 67 5.03 7.26 7.74
C SER A 67 5.70 7.96 6.55
N LEU A 68 5.29 7.62 5.31
CA LEU A 68 5.80 8.23 4.07
C LEU A 68 4.78 9.14 3.37
N ASN A 69 3.52 9.20 3.86
CA ASN A 69 2.41 9.83 3.15
C ASN A 69 2.32 9.37 1.68
N ALA A 70 2.49 8.06 1.46
CA ALA A 70 2.61 7.46 0.15
C ALA A 70 1.74 6.21 0.02
N PHE A 71 1.61 5.71 -1.20
CA PHE A 71 0.69 4.64 -1.55
C PHE A 71 1.39 3.54 -2.35
N VAL A 72 0.98 2.30 -2.14
CA VAL A 72 1.47 1.10 -2.84
C VAL A 72 0.29 0.21 -3.25
N ALA A 73 0.39 -0.49 -4.37
CA ALA A 73 -0.61 -1.51 -4.74
C ALA A 73 -0.49 -2.74 -3.80
N CYS A 74 -1.62 -3.32 -3.36
CA CYS A 74 -1.64 -4.60 -2.62
C CYS A 74 -0.97 -5.68 -3.49
N ARG A 75 -0.09 -6.49 -2.89
CA ARG A 75 0.56 -7.64 -3.58
C ARG A 75 -0.04 -8.99 -3.17
N HIS A 76 -1.02 -9.01 -2.27
CA HIS A 76 -1.64 -10.23 -1.74
C HIS A 76 -2.94 -10.62 -2.45
N THR A 77 -3.12 -11.92 -2.72
CA THR A 77 -4.30 -12.46 -3.42
C THR A 77 -5.57 -12.50 -2.56
N HIS A 78 -5.45 -12.35 -1.23
CA HIS A 78 -6.56 -12.49 -0.27
C HIS A 78 -6.62 -11.33 0.75
N CYS A 79 -6.39 -10.08 0.31
CA CYS A 79 -6.48 -8.84 1.10
C CYS A 79 -7.87 -8.61 1.80
N GLY A 80 -8.86 -9.49 1.62
CA GLY A 80 -10.19 -9.39 2.24
C GLY A 80 -10.27 -9.81 3.71
N ASP A 81 -9.30 -10.59 4.20
CA ASP A 81 -9.30 -11.16 5.57
C ASP A 81 -8.00 -10.89 6.36
N ASP A 82 -7.01 -10.22 5.74
CA ASP A 82 -5.73 -9.93 6.38
C ASP A 82 -5.90 -8.79 7.40
N ARG A 83 -5.99 -9.18 8.69
CA ARG A 83 -6.15 -8.26 9.82
C ARG A 83 -4.91 -7.40 10.07
N THR A 84 -3.75 -7.84 9.59
CA THR A 84 -2.45 -7.17 9.77
C THR A 84 -1.68 -7.11 8.45
N THR A 85 -1.28 -5.91 8.04
CA THR A 85 -0.37 -5.72 6.91
C THR A 85 0.96 -5.17 7.41
N THR A 86 2.08 -5.79 7.00
CA THR A 86 3.42 -5.35 7.43
C THR A 86 4.24 -4.91 6.22
N PHE A 87 4.92 -3.77 6.37
CA PHE A 87 5.79 -3.19 5.36
C PHE A 87 7.21 -3.05 5.89
N MET A 88 8.19 -3.45 5.10
CA MET A 88 9.60 -3.10 5.31
C MET A 88 9.98 -1.98 4.35
N ILE A 89 10.50 -0.88 4.89
CA ILE A 89 10.85 0.35 4.17
C ILE A 89 12.35 0.56 4.28
N CYS A 90 13.02 0.58 3.13
CA CYS A 90 14.44 0.94 3.07
C CYS A 90 14.60 2.46 3.15
N GLU A 91 15.32 2.95 4.15
CA GLU A 91 15.60 4.38 4.32
C GLU A 91 16.63 4.92 3.31
N THR A 92 17.40 4.04 2.65
CA THR A 92 18.43 4.43 1.68
C THR A 92 17.88 4.55 0.26
N CYS A 93 17.17 3.54 -0.24
CA CYS A 93 16.64 3.54 -1.61
C CYS A 93 15.13 3.80 -1.69
N GLY A 94 14.41 3.83 -0.57
CA GLY A 94 12.97 4.02 -0.54
C GLY A 94 12.14 2.80 -0.97
N GLN A 95 12.78 1.66 -1.28
CA GLN A 95 12.08 0.44 -1.66
C GLN A 95 11.19 -0.05 -0.51
N VAL A 96 9.98 -0.50 -0.85
CA VAL A 96 9.01 -1.04 0.10
C VAL A 96 8.69 -2.48 -0.27
N THR A 97 8.78 -3.36 0.73
CA THR A 97 8.36 -4.76 0.62
C THR A 97 7.20 -5.01 1.56
N GLU A 98 6.10 -5.51 1.00
CA GLU A 98 4.98 -6.01 1.77
C GLU A 98 5.27 -7.45 2.23
N ILE A 99 5.02 -7.75 3.50
CA ILE A 99 5.16 -9.10 4.07
C ILE A 99 3.91 -9.48 4.86
N SER A 100 3.54 -10.75 4.78
CA SER A 100 2.52 -11.37 5.61
C SER A 100 3.16 -12.36 6.57
N ASP A 101 2.94 -12.13 7.86
CA ASP A 101 3.38 -12.98 8.95
C ASP A 101 2.20 -13.23 9.89
N GLY A 102 1.66 -14.46 9.85
CA GLY A 102 0.53 -14.85 10.68
C GLY A 102 0.86 -14.83 12.17
N VAL A 103 2.10 -15.13 12.54
CA VAL A 103 2.52 -15.15 13.95
C VAL A 103 2.50 -13.73 14.53
N LEU A 104 3.03 -12.76 13.78
CA LEU A 104 2.96 -11.36 14.18
C LEU A 104 1.51 -10.86 14.26
N ALA A 105 0.66 -11.28 13.32
CA ALA A 105 -0.76 -10.92 13.33
C ALA A 105 -1.47 -11.45 14.59
N ASP A 106 -1.23 -12.70 14.95
CA ASP A 106 -1.80 -13.33 16.16
C ASP A 106 -1.31 -12.63 17.44
N GLN A 107 -0.02 -12.31 17.53
CA GLN A 107 0.55 -11.61 18.68
C GLN A 107 -0.06 -10.21 18.88
N LEU A 108 -0.27 -9.46 17.80
CA LEU A 108 -0.94 -8.16 17.87
C LEU A 108 -2.41 -8.29 18.30
N GLN A 109 -3.06 -9.37 17.86
CA GLN A 109 -4.44 -9.66 18.24
C GLN A 109 -4.55 -10.03 19.73
N GLU A 110 -3.64 -10.86 20.24
CA GLU A 110 -3.56 -11.21 21.67
C GLU A 110 -3.30 -9.97 22.53
N LEU A 111 -2.31 -9.15 22.17
CA LEU A 111 -2.01 -7.90 22.88
C LEU A 111 -3.24 -6.98 22.98
N ALA A 112 -3.99 -6.85 21.89
CA ALA A 112 -5.20 -6.06 21.87
C ALA A 112 -6.30 -6.67 22.76
N LEU A 113 -6.50 -7.99 22.71
CA LEU A 113 -7.49 -8.69 23.54
C LEU A 113 -7.19 -8.52 25.03
N ASP A 114 -5.93 -8.70 25.44
CA ASP A 114 -5.50 -8.56 26.84
C ASP A 114 -5.73 -7.14 27.37
N ALA A 115 -5.64 -6.13 26.49
CA ALA A 115 -5.95 -4.74 26.81
C ALA A 115 -7.45 -4.38 26.74
N GLY A 116 -8.33 -5.33 26.39
CA GLY A 116 -9.75 -5.06 26.14
C GLY A 116 -10.01 -4.19 24.90
N PHE A 117 -9.08 -4.18 23.95
CA PHE A 117 -9.13 -3.37 22.73
C PHE A 117 -9.66 -4.18 21.53
N ALA A 118 -10.71 -3.68 20.88
CA ALA A 118 -11.30 -4.32 19.71
C ALA A 118 -10.50 -4.00 18.44
N LEU A 119 -9.38 -4.71 18.22
CA LEU A 119 -8.52 -4.54 17.03
C LEU A 119 -9.29 -4.86 15.74
N ARG A 120 -9.40 -3.84 14.87
CA ARG A 120 -10.05 -3.95 13.55
C ARG A 120 -9.06 -4.19 12.43
N LYS A 121 -7.93 -3.47 12.46
CA LYS A 121 -6.87 -3.53 11.45
C LYS A 121 -5.56 -3.08 12.08
N SER A 122 -4.48 -3.72 11.71
CA SER A 122 -3.11 -3.34 12.08
C SER A 122 -2.30 -3.07 10.82
N ILE A 123 -1.52 -1.98 10.87
CA ILE A 123 -0.48 -1.69 9.88
C ILE A 123 0.83 -1.57 10.65
N VAL A 124 1.83 -2.34 10.24
CA VAL A 124 3.17 -2.33 10.84
C VAL A 124 4.15 -1.84 9.79
N GLU A 125 4.93 -0.81 10.11
CA GLU A 125 5.96 -0.27 9.23
C GLU A 125 7.33 -0.42 9.90
N LEU A 126 8.14 -1.32 9.37
CA LEU A 126 9.52 -1.57 9.77
C LEU A 126 10.44 -0.71 8.91
N ARG A 127 11.24 0.15 9.54
CA ARG A 127 12.20 1.02 8.85
C ARG A 127 13.62 0.52 9.09
N GLY A 128 14.42 0.50 8.02
CA GLY A 128 15.80 0.05 8.08
C GLY A 128 16.50 0.12 6.75
N THR A 129 17.52 -0.70 6.54
CA THR A 129 18.28 -0.76 5.27
C THR A 129 18.03 -2.10 4.60
N CYS A 130 17.70 -2.11 3.32
CA CYS A 130 17.51 -3.36 2.58
C CYS A 130 18.85 -4.08 2.32
N ARG A 131 18.78 -5.35 1.94
CA ARG A 131 19.96 -6.17 1.65
C ARG A 131 20.87 -5.55 0.58
N GLU A 132 20.29 -4.98 -0.46
CA GLU A 132 21.03 -4.35 -1.56
C GLU A 132 21.80 -3.12 -1.10
N CYS A 133 21.17 -2.24 -0.31
CA CYS A 133 21.84 -1.06 0.24
C CYS A 133 22.82 -1.39 1.36
N SER A 134 22.61 -2.46 2.13
CA SER A 134 23.55 -2.89 3.18
C SER A 134 24.83 -3.52 2.62
N ALA A 135 24.80 -3.97 1.36
CA ALA A 135 25.94 -4.56 0.66
C ALA A 135 26.68 -3.57 -0.25
N ALA A 136 26.18 -2.33 -0.34
CA ALA A 136 26.71 -1.26 -1.19
C ALA A 136 27.74 -0.39 -0.48
#